data_AF-A0A754B4C9-F1
#
_entry.id   AF-A0A754B4C9-F1
#
_cell.length_a   1.000
_cell.length_b   1.000
_cell.length_c   1.000
_cell.angle_alpha   90.00
_cell.angle_beta   90.00
_cell.angle_gamma   90.00
#
_symmetry.space_group_name_H-M   'P 1'
#
loop_
_entity.id
_entity.type
_entity.pdbx_description
1 polymer ?
#
loop_
_entity_poly.entity_id
_entity_poly.type
_entity_poly.pdbx_seq_one_letter_code
_entity_poly.pdbx_strand_id
1 'polypeptide(L)' 'MPRNKSTQITIGNDWTQITDGNADEVIQFYVVVDICRSPTKPVKDAPGLRYEATTLTITAPDIAWIRTVYVDSAIINLW' A
#
# COMPACT_ATOMS: atom_id res chain seq x y z
N MET A 1 -8.80 -20.12 16.31
CA MET A 1 -7.75 -19.14 15.97
C MET A 1 -8.42 -17.78 15.90
N PRO A 2 -7.97 -16.74 16.63
CA PRO A 2 -8.52 -15.40 16.45
C PRO A 2 -8.20 -14.96 15.01
N ARG A 3 -9.19 -14.44 14.29
CA ARG A 3 -8.93 -13.82 12.99
C ARG A 3 -7.96 -12.65 13.24
N ASN A 4 -6.77 -12.65 12.64
CA ASN A 4 -5.93 -11.45 12.63
C ASN A 4 -6.80 -10.32 12.09
N LYS A 5 -6.99 -9.28 12.91
CA LYS A 5 -7.91 -8.19 12.61
C LYS A 5 -7.26 -7.33 11.53
N SER A 6 -7.72 -7.46 10.29
CA SER A 6 -7.30 -6.55 9.23
C SER A 6 -7.81 -5.15 9.50
N THR A 7 -7.00 -4.14 9.21
CA THR A 7 -7.46 -2.77 9.06
C THR A 7 -7.78 -2.52 7.58
N GLN A 8 -8.90 -1.86 7.30
CA GLN A 8 -9.26 -1.45 5.94
C GLN A 8 -9.01 0.04 5.79
N ILE A 9 -8.35 0.42 4.69
CA ILE A 9 -8.17 1.83 4.33
C ILE A 9 -8.62 2.05 2.90
N THR A 10 -9.12 3.25 2.63
CA THR A 10 -9.42 3.74 1.28
C THR A 10 -8.20 4.46 0.73
N ILE A 11 -7.74 4.06 -0.44
CA ILE A 11 -6.66 4.71 -1.19
C ILE A 11 -7.23 5.35 -2.45
N GLY A 12 -6.55 6.37 -2.95
CA GLY A 12 -6.85 7.01 -4.24
C GLY A 12 -5.58 7.22 -5.05
N ASN A 13 -5.62 8.13 -6.03
CA ASN A 13 -4.46 8.41 -6.89
C ASN A 13 -3.31 9.15 -6.15
N ASP A 14 -3.58 9.72 -4.98
CA ASP A 14 -2.56 10.30 -4.11
C ASP A 14 -1.85 9.25 -3.27
N TRP A 15 -0.55 9.44 -3.06
CA TRP A 15 0.27 8.58 -2.22
C TRP A 15 -0.26 8.51 -0.79
N THR A 16 -0.57 7.29 -0.35
CA THR A 16 -1.03 6.95 0.99
C THR A 16 0.00 6.04 1.65
N GLN A 17 0.45 6.37 2.86
CA GLN A 17 1.42 5.55 3.59
C GLN A 17 0.75 4.25 4.05
N ILE A 18 1.44 3.12 3.87
CA ILE A 18 0.94 1.79 4.27
C ILE A 18 1.81 1.12 5.34
N THR A 19 3.05 1.57 5.53
CA THR A 19 3.89 1.15 6.67
C THR A 19 4.83 2.28 7.06
N ASP A 20 5.16 2.35 8.35
CA ASP A 20 6.14 3.25 8.95
C ASP A 20 7.53 2.60 9.12
N GLY A 21 7.68 1.34 8.69
CA GLY A 21 8.92 0.57 8.76
C GLY A 21 9.20 -0.05 10.13
N ASN A 22 8.30 0.07 11.13
CA ASN A 22 8.52 -0.50 12.46
C ASN A 22 8.23 -2.00 12.55
N ALA A 23 7.39 -2.52 11.65
CA ALA A 23 7.01 -3.94 11.58
C ALA A 23 6.77 -4.36 10.13
N ASP A 24 6.80 -5.68 9.90
CA ASP A 24 6.35 -6.25 8.64
C ASP A 24 4.85 -6.01 8.49
N GLU A 25 4.43 -5.61 7.30
CA GLU A 25 3.04 -5.33 6.97
C GLU A 25 2.61 -6.19 5.78
N VAL A 26 1.47 -6.87 5.90
CA VAL A 26 0.86 -7.57 4.78
C VAL A 26 -0.23 -6.69 4.18
N ILE A 27 -0.21 -6.48 2.88
CA ILE A 27 -1.24 -5.72 2.17
C ILE A 27 -1.94 -6.59 1.12
N GLN A 28 -3.25 -6.41 0.97
CA GLN A 28 -4.04 -7.04 -0.09
C GLN A 28 -4.92 -6.00 -0.77
N PHE A 29 -4.92 -6.04 -2.10
CA PHE A 29 -5.70 -5.15 -2.96
C PHE A 29 -6.22 -5.92 -4.18
N TYR A 30 -7.30 -5.43 -4.77
CA TYR A 30 -7.99 -6.09 -5.90
C TYR A 30 -8.03 -5.23 -7.17
N VAL A 31 -7.23 -4.17 -7.20
CA VAL A 31 -7.10 -3.23 -8.33
C VAL A 31 -5.63 -3.12 -8.74
N VAL A 32 -5.36 -2.37 -9.81
CA VAL A 32 -3.99 -1.99 -10.16
C VAL A 32 -3.53 -0.83 -9.29
N VAL A 33 -2.39 -1.01 -8.62
CA VAL A 33 -1.78 -0.02 -7.73
C VAL A 33 -0.31 0.21 -8.09
N ASP A 34 0.18 1.40 -7.77
CA ASP A 34 1.62 1.66 -7.71
C ASP A 34 2.07 1.65 -6.25
N ILE A 35 3.24 1.06 -5.97
CA ILE A 35 3.90 1.07 -4.67
C ILE A 35 5.26 1.73 -4.79
N CYS A 36 5.56 2.64 -3.87
CA CYS A 36 6.84 3.34 -3.78
C CYS A 36 7.43 3.15 -2.38
N ARG A 37 8.68 2.64 -2.30
CA ARG A 37 9.46 2.63 -1.06
C ARG A 37 10.21 3.95 -0.95
N SER A 38 9.82 4.77 0.02
CA SER A 38 10.38 6.11 0.19
C SER A 38 10.26 6.54 1.66
N PRO A 39 11.33 7.10 2.26
CA PRO A 39 11.29 7.54 3.65
C PRO A 39 10.35 8.74 3.87
N THR A 40 9.98 9.45 2.81
CA THR A 40 9.04 10.58 2.83
C THR A 40 7.96 10.40 1.79
N LYS A 41 6.83 11.12 1.95
CA LYS A 41 5.74 11.09 0.97
C LYS A 41 6.27 11.42 -0.43
N PRO A 42 6.13 10.52 -1.42
CA PRO A 42 6.59 10.80 -2.76
C PRO A 42 5.83 11.97 -3.37
N VAL A 43 6.46 12.68 -4.30
CA VAL A 43 5.77 13.68 -5.12
C VAL A 43 4.71 13.01 -6.00
N LYS A 44 3.71 13.79 -6.44
CA LYS A 44 2.56 13.27 -7.19
C LYS A 44 2.97 12.37 -8.35
N ASP A 45 3.96 12.76 -9.14
CA ASP A 45 4.38 12.02 -10.34
C ASP A 45 5.60 11.10 -10.12
N ALA A 46 5.94 10.80 -8.85
CA ALA A 46 7.03 9.89 -8.54
C ALA A 46 6.79 8.50 -9.17
N PRO A 47 7.85 7.82 -9.64
CA PRO A 47 7.72 6.47 -10.14
C PRO A 47 7.41 5.49 -9.00
N GLY A 48 6.63 4.45 -9.31
CA GLY A 48 6.33 3.34 -8.41
C GLY A 48 6.38 2.02 -9.16
N LEU A 49 6.54 0.92 -8.41
CA LEU A 49 6.39 -0.42 -8.94
C LEU A 49 4.91 -0.76 -9.04
N ARG A 50 4.49 -1.22 -10.22
CA ARG A 50 3.10 -1.53 -10.52
C ARG A 50 2.78 -2.98 -10.18
N TYR A 51 1.68 -3.17 -9.47
CA TYR A 51 1.14 -4.48 -9.13
C TYR A 51 -0.34 -4.54 -9.47
N GLU A 52 -0.82 -5.72 -9.83
CA GLU A 52 -2.23 -5.98 -10.12
C GLU A 52 -2.77 -7.01 -9.15
N ALA A 53 -3.88 -6.69 -8.49
CA ALA A 53 -4.74 -7.59 -7.72
C ALA A 53 -3.99 -8.74 -7.02
N THR A 54 -3.24 -8.41 -5.96
CA THR A 54 -2.37 -9.37 -5.29
C THR A 54 -2.24 -9.09 -3.79
N THR A 55 -1.51 -9.97 -3.10
CA THR A 55 -1.07 -9.80 -1.72
C THR A 55 0.44 -9.64 -1.70
N LEU A 56 0.93 -8.63 -0.96
CA LEU A 56 2.36 -8.36 -0.81
C LEU A 56 2.72 -8.25 0.66
N THR A 57 3.93 -8.67 0.99
CA THR A 57 4.55 -8.41 2.29
C THR A 57 5.59 -7.31 2.12
N ILE A 58 5.47 -6.26 2.92
CA ILE A 58 6.50 -5.21 3.03
C ILE A 58 7.21 -5.45 4.34
N THR A 59 8.50 -5.78 4.26
CA THR A 59 9.31 -6.11 5.43
C THR A 59 9.91 -4.85 6.05
N ALA A 60 9.95 -4.77 7.37
CA ALA A 60 10.73 -3.76 8.06
C ALA A 60 12.20 -3.80 7.58
N PRO A 61 12.90 -2.65 7.44
CA PRO A 61 12.50 -1.31 7.89
C PRO A 61 11.89 -0.42 6.79
N ASP A 62 11.29 -1.00 5.74
CA ASP A 62 10.85 -0.22 4.59
C ASP A 62 9.63 0.65 4.91
N ILE A 63 9.72 1.96 4.69
CA ILE A 63 8.57 2.87 4.62
C ILE A 63 8.03 2.82 3.19
N ALA A 64 6.74 2.52 3.04
CA ALA A 64 6.10 2.36 1.75
C ALA A 64 4.80 3.14 1.60
N TRP A 65 4.55 3.52 0.35
CA TRP A 65 3.42 4.32 -0.09
C TRP A 65 2.70 3.61 -1.23
N ILE A 66 1.38 3.71 -1.26
CA ILE A 66 0.52 3.12 -2.29
C ILE A 66 -0.38 4.18 -2.92
N ARG A 67 -0.77 3.98 -4.17
CA ARG A 67 -1.83 4.75 -4.85
C ARG A 67 -2.56 3.89 -5.89
N THR A 68 -3.77 4.28 -6.24
CA THR A 68 -4.52 3.69 -7.36
C THR A 68 -4.03 4.25 -8.70
N VAL A 69 -4.09 3.41 -9.75
CA VAL A 69 -3.64 3.80 -11.10
C VAL A 69 -4.81 4.16 -12.01
N TYR A 70 -5.82 3.29 -12.12
CA TYR A 70 -6.91 3.41 -13.10
C TYR A 70 -8.28 3.71 -12.50
N VAL A 71 -8.38 3.71 -11.17
CA VAL A 71 -9.64 3.95 -10.45
C VAL A 71 -9.46 5.12 -9.49
N ASP A 72 -10.54 5.86 -9.26
CA ASP A 72 -10.51 7.02 -8.36
C ASP A 72 -10.23 6.63 -6.91
N SER A 73 -10.74 5.47 -6.49
CA SER A 73 -10.47 4.92 -5.16
C SER A 73 -10.58 3.39 -5.10
N ALA A 74 -9.94 2.80 -4.09
CA ALA A 74 -10.06 1.37 -3.78
C ALA A 74 -9.88 1.13 -2.28
N ILE A 75 -10.46 0.03 -1.78
CA ILE A 75 -10.22 -0.46 -0.42
C ILE A 75 -9.07 -1.47 -0.45
N ILE A 76 -8.12 -1.33 0.47
CA ILE A 76 -7.08 -2.32 0.73
C ILE A 76 -7.20 -2.85 2.15
N ASN A 77 -6.76 -4.10 2.35
CA ASN A 77 -6.66 -4.73 3.66
C ASN A 77 -5.19 -4.72 4.10
N LEU A 78 -4.96 -4.39 5.38
CA LEU A 78 -3.66 -4.32 6.06
C LEU A 78 -3.67 -5.25 7.29
N TRP A 79 -2.58 -5.97 7.53
CA TRP A 79 -2.43 -6.91 8.67
C TRP A 79 -1.05 -6.82 9.31
#